data_AF-A0AAQ3N2M8-F1
#
_entry.id   AF-A0AAQ3N2M8-F1
#
_cell.length_a   1.000
_cell.length_b   1.000
_cell.length_c   1.000
_cell.angle_alpha   90.00
_cell.angle_beta   90.00
_cell.angle_gamma   90.00
#
_symmetry.space_group_name_H-M   'P 1'
#
loop_
_entity.id
_entity.type
_entity.pdbx_description
1 polymer ?
#
loop_
_entity_poly.entity_id
_entity_poly.type
_entity_poly.pdbx_seq_one_letter_code
_entity_poly.pdbx_strand_id
1 'polypeptide(L)'
;MLEVRLYTPKRVFEELQCAKEEYIQSNITISKEQKVVLPKMVDSFAKNSGRGASDLMEMIKPYLLDSQRKSIQEFHSKSSLKNIELTPHNFTFHYLISKELAW
;
A
#
# COMPACT_ATOMS: atom_id res chain seq x y z
N MET A 1 -33.53 15.95 12.76
CA MET A 1 -33.29 14.60 13.30
C MET A 1 -31.81 14.31 13.09
N LEU A 2 -31.02 14.05 14.13
CA LEU A 2 -29.62 13.67 13.96
C LEU A 2 -29.57 12.20 13.55
N GLU A 3 -29.00 11.92 12.39
CA GLU A 3 -28.84 10.56 11.87
C GLU A 3 -27.60 9.93 12.53
N VAL A 4 -27.80 8.88 13.32
CA VAL A 4 -26.70 8.14 13.97
C VAL A 4 -26.36 6.93 13.11
N ARG A 5 -25.08 6.77 12.79
CA ARG A 5 -24.58 5.59 12.05
C ARG A 5 -23.94 4.60 13.01
N LEU A 6 -24.37 3.35 12.97
CA LEU A 6 -23.80 2.28 13.77
C LEU A 6 -22.81 1.47 12.94
N TYR A 7 -21.54 1.50 13.32
CA TYR A 7 -20.48 0.71 12.66
C TYR A 7 -20.10 -0.48 13.53
N THR A 8 -19.96 -1.66 12.93
CA THR A 8 -19.47 -2.83 13.64
C THR A 8 -17.96 -3.00 13.42
N PRO A 9 -17.19 -3.40 14.46
CA PRO A 9 -15.74 -3.59 14.31
C PRO A 9 -15.36 -4.54 13.18
N LYS A 10 -16.15 -5.61 12.99
CA LYS A 10 -15.93 -6.59 11.92
C LYS A 10 -15.98 -5.95 10.53
N ARG A 11 -17.07 -5.22 10.23
CA ARG A 11 -17.25 -4.57 8.93
C ARG A 11 -16.22 -3.50 8.65
N VAL A 12 -15.90 -2.68 9.67
CA VAL A 12 -14.85 -1.65 9.56
C VAL A 12 -13.50 -2.27 9.27
N PHE A 13 -13.18 -3.39 9.93
CA PHE A 13 -11.93 -4.08 9.69
C PHE A 13 -11.83 -4.65 8.26
N GLU A 14 -12.87 -5.34 7.79
CA GLU A 14 -12.91 -5.91 6.43
C GLU A 14 -12.75 -4.81 5.36
N GLU A 15 -13.50 -3.72 5.50
CA GLU A 15 -13.41 -2.55 4.63
C GLU A 15 -12.01 -1.91 4.62
N LEU A 16 -11.39 -1.74 5.80
CA LEU A 16 -10.04 -1.20 5.91
C LEU A 16 -8.99 -2.12 5.27
N GLN A 17 -9.17 -3.44 5.33
CA GLN A 17 -8.29 -4.36 4.63
C GLN A 17 -8.40 -4.17 3.11
N CYS A 18 -9.61 -4.14 2.56
CA CYS A 18 -9.81 -3.88 1.12
C CYS A 18 -9.20 -2.54 0.70
N ALA A 19 -9.51 -1.45 1.41
CA ALA A 19 -9.00 -0.12 1.11
C ALA A 19 -7.46 -0.04 1.16
N LYS A 20 -6.83 -0.75 2.12
CA LYS A 20 -5.36 -0.86 2.18
C LYS A 20 -4.80 -1.51 0.92
N GLU A 21 -5.40 -2.59 0.45
CA GLU A 21 -4.94 -3.31 -0.75
C GLU A 21 -5.08 -2.46 -2.02
N GLU A 22 -6.24 -1.84 -2.20
CA GLU A 22 -6.51 -0.95 -3.34
C GLU A 22 -5.57 0.26 -3.35
N TYR A 23 -5.31 0.84 -2.18
CA TYR A 23 -4.37 1.95 -2.04
C TYR A 23 -2.96 1.54 -2.48
N ILE A 24 -2.48 0.38 -2.00
CA ILE A 24 -1.16 -0.14 -2.36
C ILE A 24 -1.08 -0.40 -3.87
N GLN A 25 -2.06 -1.09 -4.44
CA GLN A 25 -2.15 -1.38 -5.88
C GLN A 25 -2.12 -0.12 -6.74
N SER A 26 -2.89 0.89 -6.36
CA SER A 26 -3.07 2.12 -7.15
C SER A 26 -1.86 3.06 -7.08
N ASN A 27 -1.05 2.96 -6.03
CA ASN A 27 0.06 3.90 -5.80
C ASN A 27 1.45 3.30 -6.09
N ILE A 28 1.59 1.99 -6.25
CA ILE A 28 2.87 1.40 -6.64
C ILE A 28 3.02 1.44 -8.16
N THR A 29 4.14 2.01 -8.60
CA THR A 29 4.49 2.09 -10.02
C THR A 29 5.94 1.69 -10.25
N ILE A 30 6.30 1.41 -11.50
CA ILE A 30 7.68 1.16 -11.91
C ILE A 30 8.16 2.37 -12.70
N SER A 31 9.24 3.01 -12.26
CA SER A 31 9.84 4.15 -12.96
C SER A 31 10.55 3.71 -14.25
N LYS A 32 10.89 4.69 -15.10
CA LYS A 32 11.65 4.45 -16.34
C LYS A 32 13.03 3.85 -16.11
N GLU A 33 13.62 4.12 -14.94
CA GLU A 33 14.91 3.56 -14.51
C GLU A 33 14.77 2.16 -13.92
N GLN A 34 13.60 1.52 -14.10
CA GLN A 34 13.28 0.26 -13.46
C GLN A 34 13.44 0.42 -11.93
N LYS A 35 12.68 1.32 -11.29
CA LYS A 35 12.64 1.38 -9.81
C LYS A 35 11.22 1.27 -9.32
N VAL A 36 11.03 0.62 -8.18
CA VAL A 36 9.73 0.54 -7.52
C VAL A 36 9.48 1.88 -6.85
N VAL A 37 8.47 2.60 -7.32
CA VAL A 37 8.04 3.87 -6.76
C VAL A 37 6.85 3.61 -5.85
N LEU A 38 6.92 4.06 -4.60
CA LEU A 38 5.84 3.85 -3.62
C LEU A 38 5.69 5.03 -2.63
N PRO A 39 4.50 5.20 -2.02
CA PRO A 39 4.30 6.24 -1.02
C PRO A 39 5.11 6.03 0.26
N LYS A 40 5.63 7.13 0.83
CA LYS A 40 6.32 7.14 2.14
C LYS A 40 5.49 6.48 3.26
N MET A 41 4.16 6.52 3.17
CA MET A 41 3.26 5.87 4.13
C MET A 41 3.41 4.33 4.11
N VAL A 42 3.55 3.74 2.92
CA VAL A 42 3.73 2.29 2.75
C VAL A 42 5.10 1.84 3.28
N ASP A 43 6.15 2.61 3.00
CA ASP A 43 7.50 2.39 3.56
C ASP A 43 7.51 2.50 5.09
N SER A 44 6.88 3.54 5.65
CA SER A 44 6.81 3.75 7.09
C SER A 44 6.02 2.63 7.79
N PHE A 45 4.94 2.15 7.18
CA PHE A 45 4.18 1.01 7.71
C PHE A 45 5.04 -0.26 7.79
N ALA A 46 5.80 -0.58 6.74
CA ALA A 46 6.70 -1.73 6.75
C ALA A 46 7.79 -1.58 7.84
N LYS A 47 8.41 -0.41 7.95
CA LYS A 47 9.43 -0.11 8.97
C LYS A 47 8.91 -0.24 10.39
N ASN A 48 7.72 0.32 10.66
CA ASN A 48 7.07 0.23 11.98
C ASN A 48 6.68 -1.20 12.35
N SER A 49 6.55 -2.09 11.37
CA SER A 49 6.30 -3.52 11.59
C SER A 49 7.56 -4.32 11.95
N GLY A 50 8.70 -3.64 12.18
CA GLY A 50 9.99 -4.25 12.54
C GLY A 50 10.73 -4.88 11.36
N ARG A 51 10.38 -4.47 10.13
CA ARG A 51 10.66 -5.19 8.89
C ARG A 51 11.41 -4.29 7.90
N GLY A 52 12.48 -4.83 7.29
CA GLY A 52 13.41 -4.10 6.42
C GLY A 52 12.92 -3.93 4.98
N ALA A 53 13.77 -3.44 4.08
CA ALA A 53 13.40 -3.23 2.67
C ALA A 53 13.05 -4.52 1.91
N SER A 54 13.66 -5.65 2.28
CA SER A 54 13.30 -6.97 1.72
C SER A 54 11.87 -7.36 2.11
N ASP A 55 11.48 -7.07 3.34
CA ASP A 55 10.15 -7.37 3.84
C ASP A 55 9.10 -6.43 3.25
N LEU A 56 9.45 -5.17 3.01
CA LEU A 56 8.59 -4.24 2.25
C LEU A 56 8.29 -4.81 0.86
N MET A 57 9.30 -5.37 0.18
CA MET A 57 9.13 -5.94 -1.16
C MET A 57 8.23 -7.19 -1.14
N GLU A 58 8.44 -8.09 -0.17
CA GLU A 58 7.54 -9.25 0.03
C GLU A 58 6.13 -8.84 0.46
N MET A 59 5.98 -7.74 1.23
CA MET A 59 4.67 -7.22 1.63
C MET A 59 3.89 -6.67 0.44
N ILE A 60 4.56 -5.97 -0.50
CA ILE A 60 3.87 -5.35 -1.63
C ILE A 60 3.65 -6.29 -2.81
N LYS A 61 4.49 -7.31 -2.97
CA LYS A 61 4.45 -8.26 -4.09
C LYS A 61 3.08 -8.91 -4.36
N PRO A 62 2.27 -9.30 -3.35
CA PRO A 62 0.91 -9.78 -3.56
C PRO A 62 0.01 -8.74 -4.23
N TYR A 63 0.24 -7.46 -3.96
CA TYR A 63 -0.55 -6.32 -4.42
C TYR A 63 -0.06 -5.73 -5.75
N LEU A 64 0.87 -6.39 -6.45
CA LEU A 64 1.35 -5.91 -7.74
C LEU A 64 0.62 -6.59 -8.90
N LEU A 65 0.43 -5.84 -9.98
CA LEU A 65 -0.02 -6.38 -11.25
C LEU A 65 1.03 -7.31 -11.84
N ASP A 66 0.63 -8.29 -12.66
CA ASP A 66 1.55 -9.29 -13.21
C ASP A 66 2.67 -8.66 -14.07
N SER A 67 2.39 -7.55 -14.76
CA SER A 67 3.40 -6.77 -15.50
C SER A 67 4.46 -6.18 -14.58
N GLN A 68 4.07 -5.72 -13.39
CA GLN A 68 4.96 -5.20 -12.36
C GLN A 68 5.73 -6.34 -11.69
N ARG A 69 5.09 -7.48 -11.39
CA ARG A 69 5.73 -8.65 -10.76
C ARG A 69 6.89 -9.21 -11.58
N LYS A 70 6.75 -9.28 -12.91
CA LYS A 70 7.84 -9.70 -13.81
C LYS A 70 9.04 -8.76 -13.71
N SER A 71 8.77 -7.45 -13.71
CA SER A 71 9.81 -6.45 -13.49
C SER A 71 10.47 -6.66 -12.12
N ILE A 72 9.68 -6.91 -11.07
CA ILE A 72 10.18 -7.15 -9.71
C ILE A 72 11.12 -8.37 -9.59
N GLN A 73 10.79 -9.49 -10.24
CA GLN A 73 11.65 -10.68 -10.25
C GLN A 73 13.07 -10.40 -10.77
N GLU A 74 13.22 -9.52 -11.76
CA GLU A 74 14.53 -9.13 -12.28
C GLU A 74 15.38 -8.40 -11.23
N PHE A 75 14.77 -7.64 -10.30
CA PHE A 75 15.50 -6.93 -9.24
C PHE A 75 16.00 -7.80 -8.11
N HIS A 76 15.35 -8.94 -7.83
CA HIS A 76 15.79 -9.86 -6.76
C HIS A 76 17.22 -10.37 -7.01
N SER A 77 17.68 -10.40 -8.27
CA SER A 77 19.06 -10.75 -8.62
C SER A 77 20.10 -9.68 -8.27
N LYS A 78 19.69 -8.42 -7.99
CA LYS A 78 20.57 -7.25 -7.78
C LYS A 78 20.27 -6.48 -6.48
N SER A 79 19.67 -7.16 -5.49
CA SER A 79 19.34 -6.72 -4.13
C SER A 79 20.14 -5.51 -3.64
N SER A 80 19.61 -4.31 -3.85
CA SER A 80 20.00 -3.14 -3.07
C SER A 80 18.81 -2.21 -2.91
N LEU A 81 18.74 -1.59 -1.74
CA LEU A 81 17.79 -0.52 -1.36
C LEU A 81 17.65 0.58 -2.45
N LYS A 82 18.63 0.68 -3.36
CA LYS A 82 18.73 1.64 -4.46
C LYS A 82 17.62 1.53 -5.51
N ASN A 83 16.84 0.45 -5.48
CA ASN A 83 15.75 0.20 -6.44
C ASN A 83 14.37 0.66 -5.93
N ILE A 84 14.30 1.28 -4.74
CA ILE A 84 13.06 1.84 -4.20
C ILE A 84 13.15 3.37 -4.22
N GLU A 85 12.14 3.99 -4.82
CA GLU A 85 11.95 5.43 -4.85
C GLU A 85 10.69 5.78 -4.05
N LEU A 86 10.80 6.75 -3.15
CA LEU A 86 9.67 7.18 -2.31
C LEU A 86 9.01 8.41 -2.93
N THR A 87 7.70 8.37 -3.12
CA THR A 87 6.96 9.58 -3.47
C THR A 87 6.90 10.52 -2.26
N PRO A 88 6.78 11.85 -2.50
CA PRO A 88 6.56 12.81 -1.43
C PRO A 88 5.35 12.44 -0.57
N HIS A 89 5.39 12.82 0.71
CA HIS A 89 4.26 12.56 1.59
C HIS A 89 3.02 13.31 1.09
N ASN A 90 1.93 12.57 0.91
CA ASN A 90 0.67 13.13 0.46
C ASN A 90 -0.18 13.58 1.66
N PHE A 91 -0.09 14.87 2.01
CA PHE A 91 -0.89 15.47 3.10
C PHE A 91 -2.38 15.63 2.76
N THR A 92 -2.78 15.43 1.49
CA THR A 92 -4.19 15.53 1.09
C THR A 92 -4.91 14.17 1.13
N PHE A 93 -4.17 13.08 1.34
CA PHE A 93 -4.76 11.76 1.48
C PHE A 93 -5.53 11.63 2.81
N HIS A 94 -6.83 11.32 2.69
CA HIS A 94 -7.70 11.04 3.83
C HIS A 94 -8.56 9.84 3.47
N TYR A 95 -8.58 8.82 4.34
CA TYR A 95 -9.49 7.71 4.19
C TYR A 95 -10.86 8.06 4.79
N LEU A 96 -11.92 7.84 4.03
CA LEU A 96 -13.30 8.09 4.47
C LEU A 96 -14.04 6.75 4.58
N ILE A 97 -14.53 6.42 5.77
CA ILE A 97 -15.33 5.21 5.98
C ILE A 97 -16.67 5.39 5.26
N SER A 98 -17.02 4.44 4.39
CA SER A 98 -18.28 4.47 3.65
C SER A 98 -19.48 4.54 4.57
N LYS A 99 -20.47 5.35 4.21
CA LYS A 99 -21.75 5.47 4.93
C LYS A 99 -22.57 4.18 4.80
N GLU A 100 -22.40 3.45 3.71
CA GLU A 100 -23.09 2.20 3.38
C GLU A 100 -22.64 1.04 4.28
N LEU A 101 -21.54 1.21 5.00
CA LEU A 101 -21.05 0.23 5.97
C LEU A 101 -21.88 0.21 7.26
N ALA A 102 -22.55 1.33 7.55
CA ALA A 102 -23.39 1.48 8.73
C ALA A 102 -24.57 0.49 8.71
N TRP A 103 -24.96 0.02 9.88
CA TRP A 103 -26.06 -0.90 10.09
C TRP A 103 -27.39 -0.17 10.29
#